data_AF-A0A1Y3NGX6-F1
#
_entry.id   AF-A0A1Y3NGX6-F1
#
_cell.length_a   1.000
_cell.length_b   1.000
_cell.length_c   1.000
_cell.angle_alpha   90.00
_cell.angle_beta   90.00
_cell.angle_gamma   90.00
#
_symmetry.space_group_name_H-M   'P 1'
#
loop_
_entity.id
_entity.type
_entity.pdbx_description
1 polymer ?
#
loop_
_entity_poly.entity_id
_entity_poly.type
_entity_poly.pdbx_seq_one_letter_code
_entity_poly.pdbx_strand_id
1 'polypeptide(L)'
;MVKVSSIFEDRLHSWGLRGDPFFWEHLQKKFEKYELPMEYEELERIIMQEHRRMTGTRLTEENIGYCKKFARGGMSSGGVSGNFWIKKALPILKQRLFNASEIHKKNMNGTVKSVKVTPYHHHSKH
;
A
#
# COMPACT_ATOMS: atom_id res chain seq x y z
N MET A 1 -2.28 13.70 6.57
CA MET A 1 -1.85 13.26 5.22
C MET A 1 -2.28 11.81 5.03
N VAL A 2 -2.58 11.38 3.80
CA VAL A 2 -3.07 10.01 3.55
C VAL A 2 -1.87 9.08 3.41
N LYS A 3 -1.82 8.03 4.23
CA LYS A 3 -0.72 7.07 4.23
C LYS A 3 -0.86 6.05 3.11
N VAL A 4 0.25 5.56 2.57
CA VAL A 4 0.24 4.46 1.58
C VAL A 4 -0.34 3.19 2.21
N SER A 5 -0.19 2.98 3.52
CA SER A 5 -0.75 1.83 4.23
C SER A 5 -2.27 1.64 4.05
N SER A 6 -3.02 2.69 3.69
CA SER A 6 -4.48 2.59 3.51
C SER A 6 -4.87 1.63 2.37
N ILE A 7 -4.00 1.44 1.37
CA ILE A 7 -4.27 0.50 0.26
C ILE A 7 -4.30 -0.98 0.72
N PHE A 8 -3.86 -1.25 1.95
CA PHE A 8 -3.82 -2.58 2.56
C PHE A 8 -4.98 -2.85 3.53
N GLU A 9 -5.80 -1.85 3.87
CA GLU A 9 -6.88 -1.97 4.87
C GLU A 9 -7.89 -3.06 4.52
N ASP A 10 -8.32 -3.10 3.26
CA ASP A 10 -9.18 -4.15 2.75
C ASP A 10 -8.36 -5.43 2.47
N ARG A 11 -8.45 -6.40 3.36
CA ARG A 11 -7.81 -7.70 3.16
C ARG A 11 -8.34 -8.41 1.91
N LEU A 12 -7.48 -9.21 1.30
CA LEU A 12 -7.88 -10.10 0.21
C LEU A 12 -8.68 -11.28 0.77
N HIS A 13 -9.75 -11.67 0.06
CA HIS A 13 -10.59 -12.81 0.45
C HIS A 13 -9.89 -14.16 0.22
N SER A 14 -8.88 -14.21 -0.65
CA SER A 14 -8.14 -15.42 -1.00
C SER A 14 -6.64 -15.18 -0.92
N TRP A 15 -5.90 -16.19 -0.44
CA TRP A 15 -4.45 -16.18 -0.25
C TRP A 15 -3.80 -17.40 -0.94
N GLY A 16 -2.53 -17.32 -1.32
CA GLY A 16 -1.82 -18.45 -1.93
C GLY A 16 -1.35 -19.46 -0.90
N LEU A 17 -0.69 -18.97 0.16
CA LEU A 17 -0.12 -19.74 1.26
C LEU A 17 -0.43 -19.08 2.60
N ARG A 18 -0.27 -19.84 3.69
CA ARG A 18 -0.58 -19.38 5.06
C ARG A 18 0.29 -18.23 5.55
N GLY A 19 1.43 -17.96 4.91
CA GLY A 19 2.29 -16.81 5.21
C GLY A 19 1.88 -15.51 4.50
N ASP A 20 1.08 -15.57 3.42
CA ASP A 20 0.70 -14.38 2.65
C ASP A 20 -0.08 -13.33 3.46
N PRO A 21 -1.06 -13.70 4.31
CA PRO A 21 -1.75 -12.71 5.14
C PRO A 21 -0.80 -11.99 6.12
N PHE A 22 0.19 -12.69 6.66
CA PHE A 22 1.15 -12.10 7.58
C PHE A 22 2.15 -11.21 6.86
N PHE A 23 2.54 -11.57 5.64
CA PHE A 23 3.37 -10.69 4.81
C PHE A 23 2.59 -9.42 4.41
N TRP A 24 1.30 -9.54 4.10
CA TRP A 24 0.41 -8.40 3.86
C TRP A 24 0.34 -7.46 5.07
N GLU A 25 0.09 -7.98 6.27
CA GLU A 25 0.07 -7.18 7.52
C GLU A 25 1.43 -6.52 7.81
N HIS A 26 2.52 -7.24 7.55
CA HIS A 26 3.89 -6.71 7.68
C HIS A 26 4.10 -5.52 6.74
N LEU A 27 3.67 -5.64 5.48
CA LEU A 27 3.76 -4.55 4.51
C LEU A 27 2.84 -3.38 4.88
N GLN A 28 1.62 -3.63 5.34
CA GLN A 28 0.73 -2.57 5.81
C GLN A 28 1.42 -1.69 6.86
N LYS A 29 2.01 -2.30 7.90
CA LYS A 29 2.78 -1.59 8.93
C LYS A 29 3.99 -0.87 8.35
N LYS A 30 4.71 -1.51 7.43
CA LYS A 30 5.88 -0.91 6.75
C LYS A 30 5.48 0.36 6.00
N PHE A 31 4.30 0.38 5.37
CA PHE A 31 3.82 1.49 4.56
C PHE A 31 3.17 2.63 5.36
N GLU A 32 3.05 2.52 6.69
CA GLU A 32 2.51 3.60 7.54
C GLU A 32 3.41 4.85 7.60
N LYS A 33 4.69 4.70 7.27
CA LYS A 33 5.67 5.80 7.23
C LYS A 33 5.76 6.49 5.87
N TYR A 34 5.00 6.03 4.88
CA TYR A 34 4.98 6.61 3.54
C TYR A 34 3.62 7.25 3.30
N GLU A 35 3.63 8.34 2.55
CA GLU A 35 2.45 9.14 2.24
C GLU A 35 2.17 9.11 0.74
N LEU A 36 0.91 9.33 0.37
CA LEU A 36 0.51 9.51 -1.02
C LEU A 36 0.83 10.93 -1.50
N PRO A 37 1.13 11.12 -2.81
CA PRO A 37 1.24 10.08 -3.83
C PRO A 37 2.55 9.30 -3.76
N MET A 38 2.51 8.04 -4.18
CA MET A 38 3.69 7.17 -4.36
C MET A 38 3.60 6.53 -5.74
N GLU A 39 4.73 6.45 -6.44
CA GLU A 39 4.82 5.73 -7.72
C GLU A 39 4.76 4.22 -7.51
N TYR A 40 4.11 3.51 -8.44
CA TYR A 40 3.92 2.07 -8.33
C TYR A 40 5.25 1.30 -8.31
N GLU A 41 6.22 1.73 -9.11
CA GLU A 41 7.55 1.14 -9.20
C GLU A 41 8.27 1.18 -7.84
N GLU A 42 8.06 2.24 -7.05
CA GLU A 42 8.62 2.36 -5.71
C GLU A 42 7.92 1.43 -4.71
N LEU A 43 6.58 1.35 -4.77
CA LEU A 43 5.80 0.38 -3.98
C LEU A 43 6.27 -1.05 -4.25
N GLU A 44 6.34 -1.43 -5.53
CA GLU A 44 6.75 -2.76 -5.98
C GLU A 44 8.18 -3.08 -5.55
N ARG A 45 9.12 -2.14 -5.75
CA ARG A 45 10.52 -2.28 -5.31
C ARG A 45 10.61 -2.54 -3.81
N ILE A 46 9.88 -1.79 -2.99
CA ILE A 46 9.86 -1.99 -1.52
C ILE A 46 9.29 -3.36 -1.18
N ILE A 47 8.19 -3.79 -1.81
CA ILE A 47 7.59 -5.12 -1.57
C ILE A 47 8.58 -6.24 -1.91
N MET A 48 9.23 -6.17 -3.07
CA MET A 48 10.22 -7.17 -3.49
C MET A 48 11.42 -7.23 -2.54
N GLN A 49 11.89 -6.06 -2.07
CA GLN A 49 12.98 -5.98 -1.09
C GLN A 49 12.57 -6.56 0.26
N GLU A 50 11.37 -6.25 0.74
CA GLU A 50 10.85 -6.78 2.00
C GLU A 50 10.61 -8.28 1.94
N HIS A 51 10.13 -8.81 0.82
CA HIS A 51 10.05 -10.26 0.60
C HIS A 51 11.43 -10.89 0.75
N ARG A 52 12.41 -10.42 -0.03
CA ARG A 52 13.78 -10.96 0.02
C ARG A 52 14.42 -10.85 1.40
N ARG A 53 14.18 -9.73 2.10
CA ARG A 53 14.67 -9.53 3.47
C ARG A 53 14.06 -10.52 4.47
N MET A 54 12.79 -10.87 4.29
CA MET A 54 12.05 -11.73 5.22
C MET A 54 12.19 -13.22 4.92
N THR A 55 12.40 -13.60 3.65
CA THR A 55 12.41 -14.99 3.18
C THR A 55 13.77 -15.46 2.68
N GLY A 56 14.70 -14.54 2.43
CA GLY A 56 15.99 -14.83 1.79
C GLY A 56 15.93 -15.01 0.27
N THR A 57 14.72 -15.06 -0.33
CA THR A 57 14.54 -15.37 -1.76
C THR A 57 13.94 -14.20 -2.53
N ARG A 58 14.24 -14.12 -3.83
CA ARG A 58 13.62 -13.12 -4.70
C ARG A 58 12.13 -13.45 -4.88
N LEU A 59 11.30 -12.42 -4.91
CA LEU A 59 9.90 -12.56 -5.25
C LEU A 59 9.78 -12.75 -6.77
N THR A 60 9.46 -13.97 -7.19
CA THR A 60 9.21 -14.35 -8.59
C THR A 60 8.00 -15.28 -8.63
N GLU A 61 7.35 -15.44 -9.78
CA GLU A 61 6.14 -16.28 -9.88
C GLU A 61 6.37 -17.74 -9.46
N GLU A 62 7.57 -18.25 -9.67
CA GLU A 62 7.93 -19.65 -9.48
C GLU A 62 8.36 -19.97 -8.04
N ASN A 63 8.72 -18.95 -7.25
CA ASN A 63 9.31 -19.15 -5.95
C ASN A 63 8.29 -19.09 -4.81
N ILE A 64 8.54 -19.91 -3.80
CA ILE A 64 7.91 -19.80 -2.48
C ILE A 64 8.98 -19.33 -1.51
N GLY A 65 8.77 -18.16 -0.91
CA GLY A 65 9.64 -17.66 0.16
C GLY A 65 9.19 -18.21 1.52
N TYR A 66 10.12 -18.67 2.35
CA TYR A 66 9.80 -19.11 3.70
C TYR A 66 10.21 -18.07 4.74
N CYS A 67 9.28 -17.61 5.56
CA CYS A 67 9.58 -16.74 6.70
C CYS A 67 9.19 -17.43 8.00
N LYS A 68 10.20 -17.76 8.84
CA LYS A 68 9.98 -18.38 10.16
C LYS A 68 9.08 -17.54 11.07
N LYS A 69 9.11 -16.21 10.95
CA LYS A 69 8.26 -15.29 11.74
C LYS A 69 6.77 -15.42 11.41
N PHE A 70 6.45 -15.88 10.20
CA PHE A 70 5.09 -16.13 9.76
C PHE A 70 4.64 -17.58 10.03
N ALA A 71 5.54 -18.43 10.54
CA ALA A 71 5.22 -19.80 10.90
C ALA A 71 4.50 -19.84 12.25
N ARG A 72 3.23 -20.29 12.24
CA ARG A 72 2.41 -20.50 13.45
C ARG A 72 2.15 -21.99 13.75
N GLY A 73 2.98 -22.89 13.22
CA GLY A 73 2.86 -24.35 13.39
C GLY A 73 2.17 -25.07 12.23
N GLY A 74 2.57 -26.32 11.98
CA GLY A 74 2.08 -27.19 10.89
C GLY A 74 2.85 -27.08 9.57
N MET A 75 2.64 -28.06 8.67
CA MET A 75 3.18 -28.05 7.30
C MET A 75 2.64 -26.84 6.53
N SER A 76 3.53 -26.10 5.87
CA SER A 76 3.29 -24.82 5.16
C SER A 76 3.07 -23.56 6.03
N SER A 77 3.35 -23.61 7.33
CA SER A 77 3.30 -22.41 8.15
C SER A 77 4.44 -21.45 7.81
N GLY A 78 4.11 -20.25 7.33
CA GLY A 78 5.08 -19.18 7.03
C GLY A 78 5.59 -19.10 5.58
N GLY A 79 5.05 -19.92 4.67
CA GLY A 79 5.32 -19.79 3.23
C GLY A 79 4.60 -18.59 2.61
N VAL A 80 5.30 -17.83 1.77
CA VAL A 80 4.82 -16.68 1.01
C VAL A 80 4.88 -17.04 -0.48
N SER A 81 3.73 -17.00 -1.15
CA SER A 81 3.60 -17.49 -2.53
C SER A 81 3.97 -16.41 -3.54
N GLY A 82 5.10 -16.56 -4.22
CA GLY A 82 5.49 -15.64 -5.28
C GLY A 82 4.46 -15.57 -6.41
N ASN A 83 3.87 -16.69 -6.79
CA ASN A 83 2.77 -16.75 -7.76
C ASN A 83 1.58 -15.85 -7.35
N PHE A 84 1.12 -15.99 -6.10
CA PHE A 84 0.03 -15.17 -5.57
C PHE A 84 0.37 -13.68 -5.59
N TRP A 85 1.57 -13.34 -5.14
CA TRP A 85 1.99 -11.95 -5.05
C TRP A 85 2.12 -11.27 -6.42
N ILE A 86 2.75 -11.93 -7.38
CA ILE A 86 2.94 -11.40 -8.73
C ILE A 86 1.61 -11.34 -9.50
N LYS A 87 0.80 -12.40 -9.46
CA LYS A 87 -0.42 -12.49 -10.30
C LYS A 87 -1.66 -11.83 -9.70
N LYS A 88 -1.70 -11.64 -8.38
CA LYS A 88 -2.90 -11.14 -7.69
C LYS A 88 -2.62 -9.95 -6.79
N ALA A 89 -1.72 -10.09 -5.82
CA ALA A 89 -1.56 -9.05 -4.79
C ALA A 89 -1.02 -7.73 -5.37
N LEU A 90 0.07 -7.78 -6.15
CA LEU A 90 0.67 -6.59 -6.77
C LEU A 90 -0.27 -5.88 -7.75
N PRO A 91 -0.97 -6.56 -8.68
CA PRO A 91 -1.99 -5.92 -9.52
C PRO A 91 -3.11 -5.22 -8.72
N ILE A 92 -3.59 -5.84 -7.64
CA ILE A 92 -4.62 -5.22 -6.78
C ILE A 92 -4.07 -3.98 -6.08
N LEU A 93 -2.86 -4.07 -5.53
CA LEU A 93 -2.21 -2.94 -4.86
C LEU A 93 -1.92 -1.80 -5.84
N LYS A 94 -1.55 -2.08 -7.10
CA LYS A 94 -1.40 -1.08 -8.16
C LYS A 94 -2.69 -0.31 -8.37
N GLN A 95 -3.81 -1.01 -8.52
CA GLN A 95 -5.11 -0.38 -8.73
C GLN A 95 -5.53 0.48 -7.52
N ARG A 96 -5.32 -0.04 -6.31
CA ARG A 96 -5.65 0.70 -5.07
C ARG A 96 -4.78 1.94 -4.90
N LEU A 97 -3.48 1.85 -5.21
CA LEU A 97 -2.55 2.97 -5.17
C LEU A 97 -2.95 4.08 -6.15
N PHE A 98 -3.31 3.70 -7.39
CA PHE A 98 -3.82 4.65 -8.38
C PHE A 98 -5.09 5.36 -7.88
N ASN A 99 -6.09 4.59 -7.43
CA ASN A 99 -7.34 5.15 -6.93
C ASN A 99 -7.14 6.10 -5.74
N ALA A 100 -6.31 5.70 -4.77
CA ALA A 100 -6.02 6.50 -3.59
C ALA A 100 -5.27 7.79 -3.94
N SER A 101 -4.33 7.73 -4.91
CA SER A 101 -3.60 8.91 -5.40
C SER A 101 -4.52 9.89 -6.12
N GLU A 102 -5.47 9.40 -6.92
CA GLU A 102 -6.45 10.26 -7.60
C GLU A 102 -7.41 10.94 -6.63
N ILE A 103 -7.88 10.23 -5.61
CA ILE A 103 -8.69 10.83 -4.52
C ILE A 103 -7.89 11.89 -3.79
N HIS A 104 -6.62 11.61 -3.46
CA HIS A 104 -5.73 12.55 -2.79
C HIS A 104 -5.55 13.85 -3.60
N LYS A 105 -5.27 13.75 -4.91
CA LYS A 105 -5.15 14.92 -5.81
C LYS A 105 -6.44 15.73 -5.87
N LYS A 106 -7.60 15.07 -6.00
CA LYS A 106 -8.92 15.74 -6.01
C LYS A 106 -9.16 16.53 -4.72
N ASN A 107 -8.83 15.96 -3.57
CA ASN A 107 -9.00 16.61 -2.27
C ASN A 107 -8.07 17.82 -2.11
N MET A 108 -6.83 17.74 -2.61
CA MET A 108 -5.93 18.90 -2.63
C MET A 108 -6.45 20.02 -3.55
N ASN A 109 -6.89 19.69 -4.77
CA ASN A 109 -7.40 20.67 -5.72
C ASN A 109 -8.75 21.30 -5.29
N GLY A 110 -9.59 20.54 -4.56
CA GLY A 110 -10.84 21.03 -3.99
C GLY A 110 -10.64 21.99 -2.81
N THR A 111 -9.59 21.78 -2.02
CA THR A 111 -9.28 22.64 -0.86
C THR A 111 -8.84 24.05 -1.29
N VAL A 112 -8.09 24.16 -2.40
CA VAL A 112 -7.61 25.46 -2.92
C VAL A 112 -8.75 26.36 -3.43
N LYS A 113 -9.91 25.81 -3.83
CA LYS A 113 -11.04 26.59 -4.33
C LYS A 113 -11.93 27.24 -3.25
N SER A 114 -11.57 27.11 -1.96
CA SER A 114 -12.40 27.59 -0.84
C SER A 114 -11.89 28.86 -0.13
N VAL A 115 -10.86 29.54 -0.65
CA VAL A 115 -10.50 30.88 -0.16
C VAL A 115 -11.45 31.91 -0.79
N LYS A 116 -12.63 32.09 -0.18
CA LYS A 116 -13.47 33.26 -0.45
C LYS A 116 -12.71 34.51 -0.01
N VAL A 117 -12.24 35.29 -0.98
CA VAL A 117 -11.78 36.66 -0.76
C VAL A 117 -12.95 37.44 -0.18
N THR A 118 -12.85 37.84 1.09
CA THR A 118 -13.81 38.79 1.69
C THR A 118 -13.59 40.15 1.01
N PRO A 119 -14.61 40.76 0.38
CA PRO A 119 -14.48 42.13 -0.08
C PRO A 119 -14.57 43.02 1.16
N TYR A 120 -13.43 43.57 1.59
CA TYR A 120 -13.42 44.73 2.49
C TYR A 120 -14.15 45.86 1.77
N HIS A 121 -15.42 46.07 2.12
CA HIS A 121 -16.18 47.23 1.69
C HIS A 121 -15.52 48.46 2.31
N HIS A 122 -14.88 49.27 1.46
CA HIS A 122 -14.68 50.67 1.74
C HIS A 122 -16.04 51.31 1.97
N HIS A 123 -16.33 51.75 3.19
CA HIS A 123 -17.25 52.85 3.42
C HIS A 123 -16.43 54.02 3.96
N SER A 124 -16.08 54.88 3.03
CA SER A 124 -15.70 56.25 3.31
C SER A 124 -16.96 57.08 3.51
N LYS A 125 -16.93 57.86 4.59
CA LYS A 125 -17.62 59.14 4.85
C LYS A 125 -19.12 59.09 5.15
N HIS A 126 -19.47 59.54 6.36
CA HIS A 126 -19.83 60.95 6.56
C HIS A 126 -19.27 61.45 7.89
#